data_AF-A0AAD8A530-F1
#
_entry.id   AF-A0AAD8A530-F1
#
_cell.length_a   1.000
_cell.length_b   1.000
_cell.length_c   1.000
_cell.angle_alpha   90.00
_cell.angle_beta   90.00
_cell.angle_gamma   90.00
#
_symmetry.space_group_name_H-M   'P 1'
#
loop_
_entity.id
_entity.type
_entity.pdbx_description
1 polymer ?
#
loop_
_entity_poly.entity_id
_entity_poly.type
_entity_poly.pdbx_seq_one_letter_code
_entity_poly.pdbx_strand_id
1 'polypeptide(L)'
;MLSFILLLAQISAALPSFSSVVIPKANSLLSTTRQHSCNSTVITSLESAYCIDKREDDIVGLECGNDTYTESPPVFTINKCCHEGWYDPQQRICQNTTDGTSFPEDIIVGNISCFINIVHGLKQCSPGKVVVDILVNLEDISLFNNGSLLLNSSLLDTYCLDNTVNGKMIVKACLDAEKECSHRSCVQKCCQDGYGMIFERSCEPSKFDFNPQFHHLAEVVNYIGPSFGILSNFSCKNDKFVLLPKTFDEDKNYLQVGGTLYVPAYKQLSNFSREQYCLERVLVPDNGMDGIYAFLCFPEDEPEELSLQFLLLSLGLIISSIFLLLTFLVYACLPSLQNLHGKTLMCHVASLFAAYVCLSMGQLGTYNFSIGVCATIGYCILFTFLASFSWLNVMCFDIWWTFGAVRSLRQSSGSRKQRERRRFLFYSMYAWGVPSALTAISIVMDVLDDVSPPDLKPAMGEGPLLVLK
;
A
#
# COMPACT_ATOMS: atom_id res chain seq x y z
N MET A 1 -12.87 -21.92 -35.09
CA MET A 1 -13.93 -22.95 -35.09
C MET A 1 -13.30 -24.32 -35.37
N LEU A 2 -12.42 -24.78 -34.47
CA LEU A 2 -11.81 -26.12 -34.46
C LEU A 2 -11.19 -26.46 -33.07
N SER A 3 -11.64 -25.79 -32.01
CA SER A 3 -11.19 -26.01 -30.62
C SER A 3 -12.35 -26.21 -29.63
N PHE A 4 -13.54 -26.56 -30.13
CA PHE A 4 -14.74 -26.75 -29.30
C PHE A 4 -15.36 -28.15 -29.41
N ILE A 5 -14.69 -29.10 -30.10
CA ILE A 5 -15.16 -30.48 -30.32
C ILE A 5 -14.25 -31.53 -29.61
N LEU A 6 -13.17 -31.10 -28.95
CA LEU A 6 -12.21 -32.00 -28.29
C LEU A 6 -12.32 -32.05 -26.75
N LEU A 7 -13.34 -31.43 -26.15
CA LEU A 7 -13.49 -31.35 -24.68
C LEU A 7 -14.71 -32.08 -24.10
N LEU A 8 -15.45 -32.87 -24.91
CA LEU A 8 -16.64 -33.62 -24.45
C LEU A 8 -16.52 -35.15 -24.60
N ALA A 9 -15.31 -35.70 -24.75
CA ALA A 9 -15.09 -37.13 -24.99
C ALA A 9 -14.20 -37.85 -23.95
N GLN A 10 -14.02 -37.29 -22.74
CA GLN A 10 -13.12 -37.90 -21.74
C GLN A 10 -13.64 -38.01 -20.30
N ILE A 11 -14.96 -37.93 -20.07
CA ILE A 11 -15.55 -38.23 -18.75
C ILE A 11 -16.78 -39.13 -18.91
N SER A 12 -16.54 -40.39 -19.27
CA SER A 12 -17.52 -41.48 -19.12
C SER A 12 -16.79 -42.82 -19.23
N ALA A 13 -16.26 -43.31 -18.11
CA ALA A 13 -16.03 -44.73 -17.82
C ALA A 13 -15.13 -44.87 -16.57
N ALA A 14 -15.74 -45.06 -15.40
CA ALA A 14 -15.24 -45.92 -14.32
C ALA A 14 -16.14 -45.81 -13.08
N LEU A 15 -17.24 -46.57 -13.09
CA LEU A 15 -17.88 -47.06 -11.88
C LEU A 15 -17.15 -48.33 -11.43
N PRO A 16 -17.05 -48.57 -10.11
CA PRO A 16 -17.23 -49.93 -9.63
C PRO A 16 -18.29 -50.02 -8.54
N SER A 17 -19.28 -50.87 -8.83
CA SER A 17 -19.86 -51.90 -7.94
C SER A 17 -20.29 -51.50 -6.52
N PHE A 18 -21.60 -51.25 -6.37
CA PHE A 18 -22.33 -51.51 -5.14
C PHE A 18 -22.46 -53.03 -4.91
N SER A 19 -21.99 -53.50 -3.75
CA SER A 19 -22.32 -54.83 -3.23
C SER A 19 -23.20 -54.68 -1.99
N SER A 20 -24.27 -55.44 -2.00
CA SER A 20 -25.35 -55.50 -1.02
C SER A 20 -24.90 -56.21 0.25
N VAL A 21 -25.16 -55.65 1.44
CA VAL A 21 -25.16 -56.42 2.70
C VAL A 21 -26.33 -56.02 3.60
N VAL A 22 -27.24 -56.99 3.68
CA VAL A 22 -28.30 -57.34 4.64
C VAL A 22 -28.30 -56.67 6.01
N ILE A 23 -29.49 -56.14 6.37
CA ILE A 23 -29.97 -55.81 7.72
C ILE A 23 -30.45 -57.10 8.43
N PRO A 24 -30.16 -57.31 9.73
CA PRO A 24 -31.04 -58.07 10.60
C PRO A 24 -31.77 -57.16 11.61
N LYS A 25 -33.02 -57.55 11.87
CA LYS A 25 -33.97 -56.97 12.81
C LYS A 25 -33.50 -57.04 14.27
N ALA A 26 -34.07 -56.08 15.02
CA ALA A 26 -34.14 -55.91 16.45
C ALA A 26 -34.16 -57.18 17.32
N ASN A 27 -33.53 -57.06 18.50
CA ASN A 27 -34.05 -57.62 19.75
C ASN A 27 -33.80 -56.63 20.89
N SER A 28 -34.87 -56.35 21.63
CA SER A 28 -34.93 -55.61 22.88
C SER A 28 -34.19 -56.35 24.01
N LEU A 29 -33.58 -55.60 24.95
CA LEU A 29 -33.64 -55.88 26.39
C LEU A 29 -33.11 -54.67 27.19
N LEU A 30 -33.83 -54.35 28.28
CA LEU A 30 -33.62 -53.22 29.18
C LEU A 30 -32.27 -53.29 29.92
N SER A 31 -31.63 -52.14 30.11
CA SER A 31 -31.03 -51.80 31.42
C SER A 31 -30.96 -50.29 31.62
N THR A 32 -31.66 -49.83 32.65
CA THR A 32 -31.62 -48.51 33.25
C THR A 32 -30.24 -48.16 33.80
N THR A 33 -29.67 -47.04 33.35
CA THR A 33 -28.79 -46.20 34.17
C THR A 33 -28.79 -44.78 33.61
N ARG A 34 -29.17 -43.82 34.46
CA ARG A 34 -29.24 -42.39 34.15
C ARG A 34 -27.84 -41.84 33.87
N GLN A 35 -27.62 -41.35 32.66
CA GLN A 35 -26.59 -40.36 32.34
C GLN A 35 -26.99 -39.70 31.02
N HIS A 36 -27.44 -38.45 31.06
CA HIS A 36 -27.62 -37.65 29.85
C HIS A 36 -26.22 -37.26 29.35
N SER A 37 -25.68 -38.07 28.46
CA SER A 37 -24.53 -37.75 27.62
C SER A 37 -25.05 -37.23 26.27
N CYS A 38 -24.70 -35.99 25.89
CA CYS A 38 -24.80 -35.55 24.52
C CYS A 38 -23.75 -36.31 23.69
N ASN A 39 -24.11 -37.49 23.20
CA ASN A 39 -23.36 -38.14 22.13
C ASN A 39 -23.71 -37.43 20.83
N SER A 40 -22.70 -37.13 20.01
CA SER A 40 -22.80 -36.65 18.64
C SER A 40 -23.46 -37.70 17.72
N THR A 41 -24.74 -37.86 17.93
CA THR A 41 -25.72 -38.51 17.06
C THR A 41 -26.97 -37.71 17.32
N VAL A 42 -27.62 -37.21 16.29
CA VAL A 42 -28.91 -36.52 16.42
C VAL A 42 -29.87 -37.45 17.15
N ILE A 43 -29.99 -37.29 18.47
CA ILE A 43 -30.90 -38.06 19.30
C ILE A 43 -32.27 -37.41 19.09
N THR A 44 -33.03 -37.95 18.15
CA THR A 44 -34.48 -37.82 18.11
C THR A 44 -35.06 -38.59 19.30
N SER A 45 -34.91 -38.05 20.50
CA SER A 45 -35.76 -38.43 21.62
C SER A 45 -35.91 -37.24 22.56
N LEU A 46 -36.92 -36.42 22.31
CA LEU A 46 -37.71 -35.74 23.33
C LEU A 46 -38.99 -35.22 22.66
N GLU A 47 -40.10 -35.21 23.40
CA GLU A 47 -41.48 -35.03 22.95
C GLU A 47 -41.83 -33.61 22.44
N SER A 48 -40.86 -32.85 21.93
CA SER A 48 -41.08 -31.56 21.29
C SER A 48 -40.20 -31.45 20.05
N ALA A 49 -40.83 -31.40 18.88
CA ALA A 49 -40.16 -31.22 17.59
C ALA A 49 -39.79 -29.74 17.42
N TYR A 50 -38.59 -29.38 17.86
CA TYR A 50 -37.99 -28.08 17.58
C TYR A 50 -37.00 -28.21 16.41
N CYS A 51 -37.05 -27.28 15.47
CA CYS A 51 -36.03 -27.07 14.44
C CYS A 51 -35.24 -25.83 14.83
N ILE A 52 -33.94 -25.78 14.56
CA ILE A 52 -33.14 -24.57 14.73
C ILE A 52 -32.82 -24.05 13.34
N ASP A 53 -33.05 -22.77 13.12
CA ASP A 53 -32.79 -22.09 11.86
C ASP A 53 -32.03 -20.78 12.11
N LYS A 54 -31.37 -20.25 11.09
CA LYS A 54 -30.64 -18.98 11.14
C LYS A 54 -31.43 -17.92 10.38
N ARG A 55 -31.89 -16.88 11.07
CA ARG A 55 -32.52 -15.71 10.45
C ARG A 55 -31.56 -14.53 10.57
N GLU A 56 -31.04 -14.07 9.43
CA GLU A 56 -29.97 -13.05 9.38
C GLU A 56 -28.74 -13.50 10.21
N ASP A 57 -28.36 -12.77 11.26
CA ASP A 57 -27.27 -13.12 12.18
C ASP A 57 -27.75 -13.83 13.47
N ASP A 58 -29.06 -13.97 13.65
CA ASP A 58 -29.67 -14.55 14.85
C ASP A 58 -30.07 -16.02 14.63
N ILE A 59 -29.88 -16.83 15.68
CA ILE A 59 -30.34 -18.23 15.71
C ILE A 59 -31.73 -18.26 16.34
N VAL A 60 -32.68 -18.86 15.63
CA VAL A 60 -34.07 -18.97 16.05
C VAL A 60 -34.46 -20.44 16.19
N GLY A 61 -35.10 -20.76 17.32
CA GLY A 61 -35.81 -22.03 17.48
C GLY A 61 -37.19 -21.93 16.84
N LEU A 62 -37.49 -22.82 15.91
CA LEU A 62 -38.81 -23.01 15.29
C LEU A 62 -39.50 -24.19 15.98
N GLU A 63 -40.63 -23.94 16.62
CA GLU A 63 -41.45 -24.97 17.26
C GLU A 63 -42.65 -25.33 16.38
N CYS A 64 -42.95 -26.62 16.23
CA CYS A 64 -44.19 -27.05 15.57
C CYS A 64 -45.38 -26.85 16.52
N GLY A 65 -46.27 -25.92 16.18
CA GLY A 65 -47.34 -25.44 17.04
C GLY A 65 -48.27 -26.52 17.61
N ASN A 66 -48.22 -26.67 18.93
CA ASN A 66 -49.38 -26.69 19.81
C ASN A 66 -49.09 -25.70 20.95
N ASP A 67 -50.12 -25.03 21.48
CA ASP A 67 -50.09 -23.84 22.35
C ASP A 67 -49.43 -24.02 23.75
N THR A 68 -48.32 -24.72 23.85
CA THR A 68 -47.46 -24.75 25.03
C THR A 68 -46.17 -24.02 24.67
N TYR A 69 -45.99 -22.82 25.20
CA TYR A 69 -44.73 -22.08 25.10
C TYR A 69 -43.62 -22.90 25.77
N THR A 70 -42.83 -23.61 24.98
CA THR A 70 -41.63 -24.27 25.47
C THR A 70 -40.46 -23.31 25.28
N GLU A 71 -39.71 -22.99 26.34
CA GLU A 71 -38.53 -22.13 26.22
C GLU A 71 -37.53 -22.76 25.23
N SER A 72 -37.04 -21.95 24.27
CA SER A 72 -36.00 -22.38 23.33
C SER A 72 -34.80 -22.96 24.07
N PRO A 73 -34.22 -24.08 23.61
CA PRO A 73 -33.00 -24.60 24.22
C PRO A 73 -31.89 -23.52 24.17
N PRO A 74 -31.04 -23.44 25.21
CA PRO A 74 -29.97 -22.47 25.24
C PRO A 74 -28.93 -22.79 24.15
N VAL A 75 -28.67 -21.82 23.28
CA VAL A 75 -27.61 -21.89 22.27
C VAL A 75 -26.38 -21.18 22.82
N PHE A 76 -25.24 -21.88 22.86
CA PHE A 76 -23.96 -21.28 23.27
C PHE A 76 -23.20 -20.78 22.05
N THR A 77 -22.69 -19.54 22.11
CA THR A 77 -21.87 -18.97 21.02
C THR A 77 -20.39 -18.98 21.39
N ILE A 78 -19.55 -19.50 20.50
CA ILE A 78 -18.09 -19.53 20.64
C ILE A 78 -17.46 -18.77 19.47
N ASN A 79 -16.58 -17.82 19.78
CA ASN A 79 -15.81 -17.10 18.78
C ASN A 79 -14.43 -17.77 18.59
N LYS A 80 -14.22 -18.50 17.51
CA LYS A 80 -12.94 -19.13 17.17
C LYS A 80 -12.06 -18.21 16.33
N CYS A 81 -10.75 -18.18 16.60
CA CYS A 81 -9.85 -17.38 15.77
C CYS A 81 -9.60 -18.01 14.40
N CYS A 82 -9.39 -19.33 14.36
CA CYS A 82 -9.14 -20.07 13.13
C CYS A 82 -10.42 -20.74 12.62
N HIS A 83 -10.51 -20.86 11.29
CA HIS A 83 -11.57 -21.64 10.63
C HIS A 83 -11.35 -23.13 10.84
N GLU A 84 -10.15 -23.59 10.53
CA GLU A 84 -9.70 -24.96 10.75
C GLU A 84 -8.35 -24.91 11.47
N GLY A 85 -8.06 -25.95 12.25
CA GLY A 85 -6.75 -26.11 12.87
C GLY A 85 -6.62 -25.49 14.25
N TRP A 86 -5.41 -24.98 14.54
CA TRP A 86 -5.02 -24.35 15.80
C TRP A 86 -4.22 -23.07 15.52
N TYR A 87 -4.13 -22.16 16.49
CA TYR A 87 -3.43 -20.89 16.32
C TYR A 87 -2.01 -20.96 16.86
N ASP A 88 -1.02 -20.63 16.03
CA ASP A 88 0.37 -20.50 16.44
C ASP A 88 0.65 -19.10 17.01
N PRO A 89 0.86 -18.95 18.33
CA PRO A 89 1.11 -17.65 18.94
C PRO A 89 2.47 -17.05 18.57
N GLN A 90 3.44 -17.87 18.13
CA GLN A 90 4.77 -17.38 17.74
C GLN A 90 4.76 -16.82 16.33
N GLN A 91 4.13 -17.53 15.40
CA GLN A 91 4.01 -17.08 14.01
C GLN A 91 2.80 -16.15 13.80
N ARG A 92 1.85 -16.13 14.74
CA ARG A 92 0.54 -15.46 14.67
C ARG A 92 -0.30 -15.92 13.50
N ILE A 93 -0.24 -17.22 13.19
CA ILE A 93 -0.88 -17.81 12.02
C ILE A 93 -1.77 -18.98 12.41
N CYS A 94 -2.83 -19.20 11.65
CA CYS A 94 -3.62 -20.42 11.76
C CYS A 94 -2.91 -21.56 11.04
N GLN A 95 -2.62 -22.64 11.78
CA GLN A 95 -1.98 -23.85 11.25
C GLN A 95 -3.03 -24.94 11.07
N ASN A 96 -3.03 -25.60 9.92
CA ASN A 96 -3.92 -26.72 9.68
C ASN A 96 -3.52 -27.93 10.53
N THR A 97 -4.51 -28.58 11.14
CA THR A 97 -4.30 -29.82 11.90
C THR A 97 -4.25 -31.01 10.93
N THR A 98 -3.11 -31.70 10.85
CA THR A 98 -2.98 -33.00 10.15
C THR A 98 -3.51 -34.18 10.97
N ASP A 99 -3.55 -34.04 12.31
CA ASP A 99 -3.74 -35.15 13.26
C ASP A 99 -5.11 -35.19 13.97
N GLY A 100 -6.13 -34.51 13.45
CA GLY A 100 -7.49 -34.60 14.00
C GLY A 100 -7.65 -34.16 15.47
N THR A 101 -6.71 -33.40 16.05
CA THR A 101 -6.90 -32.75 17.35
C THR A 101 -7.98 -31.69 17.21
N SER A 102 -9.21 -32.07 17.53
CA SER A 102 -10.36 -31.18 17.54
C SER A 102 -10.20 -30.12 18.61
N PHE A 103 -10.61 -28.89 18.30
CA PHE A 103 -10.81 -27.84 19.29
C PHE A 103 -11.70 -28.41 20.41
N PRO A 104 -11.39 -28.21 21.71
CA PRO A 104 -12.07 -28.91 22.80
C PRO A 104 -13.42 -28.25 23.13
N GLU A 105 -14.33 -28.24 22.15
CA GLU A 105 -15.69 -27.69 22.24
C GLU A 105 -16.43 -28.28 23.45
N ASP A 106 -16.32 -29.60 23.63
CA ASP A 106 -16.94 -30.34 24.73
C ASP A 106 -16.37 -30.00 26.11
N ILE A 107 -15.08 -29.62 26.21
CA ILE A 107 -14.43 -29.27 27.49
C ILE A 107 -14.80 -27.85 27.91
N ILE A 108 -14.88 -26.94 26.93
CA ILE A 108 -15.13 -25.52 27.14
C ILE A 108 -16.58 -25.26 27.52
N VAL A 109 -17.53 -25.97 26.90
CA VAL A 109 -18.97 -25.80 27.14
C VAL A 109 -19.49 -26.78 28.21
N GLY A 110 -18.75 -27.86 28.48
CA GLY A 110 -19.16 -28.92 29.40
C GLY A 110 -20.44 -29.63 28.94
N ASN A 111 -21.07 -30.39 29.84
CA ASN A 111 -22.37 -31.08 29.57
C ASN A 111 -23.59 -30.13 29.59
N ILE A 112 -23.39 -28.83 29.42
CA ILE A 112 -24.39 -27.79 29.78
C ILE A 112 -25.31 -27.45 28.59
N SER A 113 -24.93 -27.73 27.35
CA SER A 113 -25.71 -27.31 26.18
C SER A 113 -25.77 -28.33 25.05
N CYS A 114 -26.91 -28.33 24.34
CA CYS A 114 -27.16 -29.20 23.20
C CYS A 114 -26.80 -28.55 21.85
N PHE A 115 -26.62 -27.22 21.81
CA PHE A 115 -26.39 -26.47 20.58
C PHE A 115 -25.29 -25.43 20.73
N ILE A 116 -24.30 -25.50 19.85
CA ILE A 116 -23.14 -24.63 19.81
C ILE A 116 -23.16 -23.88 18.47
N ASN A 117 -23.05 -22.56 18.52
CA ASN A 117 -22.85 -21.67 17.39
C ASN A 117 -21.38 -21.25 17.34
N ILE A 118 -20.69 -21.54 16.24
CA ILE A 118 -19.28 -21.18 16.06
C ILE A 118 -19.20 -20.00 15.10
N VAL A 119 -18.65 -18.89 15.59
CA VAL A 119 -18.33 -17.70 14.80
C VAL A 119 -16.82 -17.66 14.61
N HIS A 120 -16.36 -17.33 13.41
CA HIS A 120 -14.93 -17.32 13.10
C HIS A 120 -14.38 -15.89 12.96
N GLY A 121 -13.12 -15.74 13.36
CA GLY A 121 -12.38 -14.49 13.29
C GLY A 121 -12.67 -13.55 14.47
N LEU A 122 -11.81 -12.56 14.62
CA LEU A 122 -12.02 -11.47 15.56
C LEU A 122 -12.93 -10.41 14.93
N LYS A 123 -13.98 -10.00 15.63
CA LYS A 123 -14.79 -8.85 15.18
C LYS A 123 -13.96 -7.57 15.25
N GLN A 124 -14.35 -6.59 14.44
CA GLN A 124 -13.63 -5.32 14.37
C GLN A 124 -13.60 -4.59 15.72
N CYS A 125 -12.39 -4.23 16.17
CA CYS A 125 -12.23 -3.45 17.39
C CYS A 125 -12.71 -2.02 17.22
N SER A 126 -13.33 -1.47 18.27
CA SER A 126 -13.67 -0.05 18.35
C SER A 126 -12.42 0.85 18.31
N PRO A 127 -12.53 2.12 17.88
CA PRO A 127 -11.44 3.09 17.95
C PRO A 127 -10.86 3.20 19.36
N GLY A 128 -9.54 3.34 19.49
CA GLY A 128 -8.85 3.41 20.78
C GLY A 128 -8.61 2.05 21.46
N LYS A 129 -8.95 0.94 20.78
CA LYS A 129 -8.61 -0.42 21.22
C LYS A 129 -7.40 -0.96 20.47
N VAL A 130 -6.71 -1.92 21.10
CA VAL A 130 -5.56 -2.63 20.57
C VAL A 130 -5.84 -4.12 20.56
N VAL A 131 -5.45 -4.80 19.48
CA VAL A 131 -5.56 -6.25 19.37
C VAL A 131 -4.36 -6.89 20.08
N VAL A 132 -4.63 -7.78 21.03
CA VAL A 132 -3.61 -8.46 21.82
C VAL A 132 -3.88 -9.96 21.87
N ASP A 133 -2.81 -10.73 21.73
CA ASP A 133 -2.81 -12.17 21.91
C ASP A 133 -2.42 -12.50 23.37
N ILE A 134 -3.29 -13.21 24.10
CA ILE A 134 -3.11 -13.59 25.50
C ILE A 134 -3.11 -15.11 25.63
N LEU A 135 -2.00 -15.68 26.11
CA LEU A 135 -1.92 -17.10 26.43
C LEU A 135 -2.48 -17.37 27.82
N VAL A 136 -3.45 -18.27 27.90
CA VAL A 136 -4.25 -18.54 29.10
C VAL A 136 -4.46 -20.05 29.26
N ASN A 137 -4.72 -20.51 30.49
CA ASN A 137 -5.13 -21.89 30.72
C ASN A 137 -6.65 -22.01 30.61
N LEU A 138 -7.16 -23.21 30.33
CA LEU A 138 -8.59 -23.48 30.26
C LEU A 138 -9.35 -23.11 31.55
N GLU A 139 -8.70 -23.25 32.70
CA GLU A 139 -9.28 -22.95 34.03
C GLU A 139 -9.50 -21.45 34.27
N ASP A 140 -8.78 -20.59 33.55
CA ASP A 140 -8.81 -19.12 33.74
C ASP A 140 -9.92 -18.45 32.90
N ILE A 141 -10.65 -19.24 32.11
CA ILE A 141 -11.63 -18.83 31.11
C ILE A 141 -13.01 -19.24 31.59
N SER A 142 -13.97 -18.32 31.60
CA SER A 142 -15.39 -18.67 31.75
C SER A 142 -16.23 -17.99 30.67
N LEU A 143 -16.93 -18.81 29.89
CA LEU A 143 -17.81 -18.37 28.81
C LEU A 143 -19.25 -18.29 29.29
N PHE A 144 -19.93 -17.24 28.91
CA PHE A 144 -21.36 -17.06 29.15
C PHE A 144 -22.18 -17.44 27.93
N ASN A 145 -23.45 -17.79 28.14
CA ASN A 145 -24.37 -18.22 27.08
C ASN A 145 -24.54 -17.16 25.98
N ASN A 146 -24.40 -15.87 26.32
CA ASN A 146 -24.45 -14.75 25.38
C ASN A 146 -23.18 -14.60 24.52
N GLY A 147 -22.18 -15.47 24.69
CA GLY A 147 -20.91 -15.44 23.97
C GLY A 147 -19.86 -14.50 24.55
N SER A 148 -20.11 -13.82 25.68
CA SER A 148 -19.08 -13.03 26.37
C SER A 148 -18.11 -13.93 27.15
N LEU A 149 -16.86 -13.48 27.28
CA LEU A 149 -15.80 -14.22 27.97
C LEU A 149 -15.32 -13.45 29.20
N LEU A 150 -15.32 -14.09 30.36
CA LEU A 150 -14.63 -13.56 31.54
C LEU A 150 -13.22 -14.14 31.61
N LEU A 151 -12.24 -13.24 31.58
CA LEU A 151 -10.82 -13.57 31.73
C LEU A 151 -10.24 -12.75 32.88
N ASN A 152 -9.70 -13.40 33.92
CA ASN A 152 -9.09 -12.73 35.09
C ASN A 152 -9.95 -11.57 35.64
N SER A 153 -11.25 -11.83 35.84
CA SER A 153 -12.24 -10.86 36.32
C SER A 153 -12.56 -9.68 35.39
N SER A 154 -12.06 -9.68 34.15
CA SER A 154 -12.42 -8.71 33.10
C SER A 154 -13.36 -9.36 32.09
N LEU A 155 -14.51 -8.74 31.85
CA LEU A 155 -15.45 -9.18 30.83
C LEU A 155 -15.00 -8.69 29.45
N LEU A 156 -14.88 -9.62 28.51
CA LEU A 156 -14.46 -9.38 27.13
C LEU A 156 -15.65 -9.62 26.19
N ASP A 157 -16.07 -8.55 25.52
CA ASP A 157 -17.17 -8.57 24.56
C ASP A 157 -16.68 -8.86 23.12
N THR A 158 -15.43 -8.50 22.81
CA THR A 158 -14.82 -8.72 21.50
C THR A 158 -13.52 -9.49 21.62
N TYR A 159 -13.62 -10.78 21.35
CA TYR A 159 -12.50 -11.72 21.38
C TYR A 159 -12.74 -12.85 20.38
N CYS A 160 -11.67 -13.53 20.03
CA CYS A 160 -11.70 -14.89 19.52
C CYS A 160 -10.73 -15.74 20.34
N LEU A 161 -10.96 -17.05 20.39
CA LEU A 161 -10.10 -17.96 21.09
C LEU A 161 -9.76 -19.17 20.23
N ASP A 162 -8.61 -19.77 20.48
CA ASP A 162 -8.24 -21.03 19.82
C ASP A 162 -7.31 -21.85 20.71
N ASN A 163 -7.18 -23.13 20.37
CA ASN A 163 -6.18 -23.98 21.02
C ASN A 163 -4.79 -23.70 20.46
N THR A 164 -3.78 -24.04 21.26
CA THR A 164 -2.36 -24.01 20.87
C THR A 164 -1.76 -25.40 21.06
N VAL A 165 -0.62 -25.70 20.41
CA VAL A 165 0.04 -27.03 20.49
C VAL A 165 0.38 -27.47 21.92
N ASN A 166 0.57 -26.50 22.83
CA ASN A 166 1.03 -26.77 24.20
C ASN A 166 -0.11 -27.03 25.19
N GLY A 167 -1.33 -27.29 24.71
CA GLY A 167 -2.52 -27.49 25.58
C GLY A 167 -3.01 -26.21 26.28
N LYS A 168 -2.38 -25.07 25.98
CA LYS A 168 -2.85 -23.74 26.38
C LYS A 168 -3.82 -23.20 25.35
N MET A 169 -4.64 -22.25 25.76
CA MET A 169 -5.55 -21.53 24.89
C MET A 169 -4.95 -20.16 24.57
N ILE A 170 -5.17 -19.68 23.35
CA ILE A 170 -4.95 -18.29 23.00
C ILE A 170 -6.29 -17.56 23.02
N VAL A 171 -6.30 -16.38 23.60
CA VAL A 171 -7.40 -15.42 23.48
C VAL A 171 -6.87 -14.19 22.77
N LYS A 172 -7.37 -13.92 21.58
CA LYS A 172 -7.12 -12.67 20.86
C LYS A 172 -8.26 -11.72 21.19
N ALA A 173 -7.97 -10.58 21.81
CA ALA A 173 -9.00 -9.67 22.31
C ALA A 173 -8.69 -8.21 22.02
N CYS A 174 -9.76 -7.40 21.91
CA CYS A 174 -9.67 -5.95 21.83
C CYS A 174 -9.57 -5.36 23.25
N LEU A 175 -8.37 -4.89 23.63
CA LEU A 175 -8.12 -4.28 24.93
C LEU A 175 -7.88 -2.77 24.81
N ASP A 176 -7.83 -2.09 25.94
CA ASP A 176 -7.61 -0.65 25.98
C ASP A 176 -6.18 -0.26 25.56
N ALA A 177 -6.05 0.55 24.51
CA ALA A 177 -4.75 0.86 23.93
C ALA A 177 -3.84 1.63 24.89
N GLU A 178 -4.36 2.59 25.66
CA GLU A 178 -3.55 3.40 26.57
C GLU A 178 -2.93 2.54 27.68
N LYS A 179 -3.73 1.64 28.25
CA LYS A 179 -3.26 0.71 29.30
C LYS A 179 -2.27 -0.30 28.75
N GLU A 180 -2.61 -0.97 27.65
CA GLU A 180 -1.78 -2.05 27.13
C GLU A 180 -0.47 -1.52 26.53
N CYS A 181 -0.52 -0.49 25.69
CA CYS A 181 0.65 0.05 25.00
C CYS A 181 1.63 0.82 25.91
N SER A 182 1.31 0.94 27.20
CA SER A 182 2.22 1.39 28.26
C SER A 182 3.04 0.25 28.88
N HIS A 183 2.52 -0.99 28.83
CA HIS A 183 3.15 -2.18 29.41
C HIS A 183 3.74 -3.13 28.37
N ARG A 184 3.28 -3.05 27.12
CA ARG A 184 3.76 -3.85 25.99
C ARG A 184 4.05 -2.98 24.78
N SER A 185 4.91 -3.47 23.89
CA SER A 185 5.16 -2.83 22.62
C SER A 185 3.93 -2.88 21.73
N CYS A 186 3.61 -1.78 21.06
CA CYS A 186 2.51 -1.71 20.10
C CYS A 186 3.01 -1.22 18.76
N VAL A 187 2.45 -1.76 17.68
CA VAL A 187 2.82 -1.42 16.31
C VAL A 187 1.57 -1.00 15.55
N GLN A 188 1.69 0.04 14.72
CA GLN A 188 0.62 0.45 13.82
C GLN A 188 0.58 -0.42 12.58
N LYS A 189 -0.61 -0.91 12.26
CA LYS A 189 -0.96 -1.53 11.00
C LYS A 189 -1.73 -0.53 10.14
N CYS A 190 -1.39 -0.44 8.86
CA CYS A 190 -2.03 0.52 7.96
C CYS A 190 -3.50 0.18 7.69
N CYS A 191 -3.80 -1.09 7.39
CA CYS A 191 -5.16 -1.58 7.19
C CYS A 191 -5.76 -2.10 8.50
N GLN A 192 -7.03 -2.48 8.42
CA GLN A 192 -7.72 -3.17 9.51
C GLN A 192 -7.13 -4.56 9.76
N ASP A 193 -7.34 -5.12 10.95
CA ASP A 193 -6.97 -6.51 11.22
C ASP A 193 -7.74 -7.45 10.27
N GLY A 194 -7.08 -8.49 9.75
CA GLY A 194 -7.63 -9.35 8.69
C GLY A 194 -7.65 -8.77 7.27
N TYR A 195 -7.16 -7.54 7.06
CA TYR A 195 -6.97 -6.93 5.74
C TYR A 195 -5.49 -6.74 5.42
N GLY A 196 -5.13 -6.63 4.14
CA GLY A 196 -3.79 -6.30 3.67
C GLY A 196 -3.86 -5.41 2.43
N MET A 197 -2.75 -4.80 2.04
CA MET A 197 -2.70 -4.00 0.81
C MET A 197 -2.40 -4.90 -0.39
N ILE A 198 -3.40 -5.05 -1.25
CA ILE A 198 -3.30 -5.78 -2.52
C ILE A 198 -3.50 -4.76 -3.65
N PHE A 199 -2.56 -4.72 -4.61
CA PHE A 199 -2.53 -3.71 -5.68
C PHE A 199 -2.44 -2.24 -5.18
N GLU A 200 -2.58 -1.24 -6.05
CA GLU A 200 -2.26 0.20 -5.85
C GLU A 200 -3.06 0.90 -4.71
N ARG A 201 -2.82 0.50 -3.45
CA ARG A 201 -3.25 1.11 -2.18
C ARG A 201 -4.62 0.74 -1.61
N SER A 202 -5.33 -0.26 -2.16
CA SER A 202 -6.58 -0.74 -1.56
C SER A 202 -6.34 -1.78 -0.45
N CYS A 203 -6.97 -1.57 0.71
CA CYS A 203 -7.05 -2.60 1.75
C CYS A 203 -8.10 -3.65 1.36
N GLU A 204 -7.67 -4.88 1.13
CA GLU A 204 -8.55 -6.00 0.79
C GLU A 204 -8.48 -7.08 1.88
N PRO A 205 -9.56 -7.87 2.07
CA PRO A 205 -9.54 -9.01 2.98
C PRO A 205 -8.38 -9.93 2.63
N SER A 206 -7.53 -10.18 3.62
CA SER A 206 -6.29 -10.90 3.44
C SER A 206 -6.24 -12.05 4.43
N LYS A 207 -5.94 -13.25 3.92
CA LYS A 207 -5.62 -14.41 4.76
C LYS A 207 -4.20 -14.38 5.29
N PHE A 208 -3.42 -13.36 4.93
CA PHE A 208 -2.01 -13.26 5.30
C PHE A 208 -1.84 -12.67 6.69
N ASP A 209 -0.91 -13.27 7.42
CA ASP A 209 -0.67 -12.93 8.81
C ASP A 209 0.29 -11.74 8.94
N PHE A 210 -0.06 -10.86 9.87
CA PHE A 210 0.72 -9.69 10.20
C PHE A 210 1.66 -9.98 11.38
N ASN A 211 2.90 -10.37 11.06
CA ASN A 211 3.93 -10.67 12.06
C ASN A 211 5.27 -9.99 11.70
N PRO A 212 5.46 -8.71 12.08
CA PRO A 212 6.70 -7.98 11.80
C PRO A 212 7.88 -8.49 12.63
N GLN A 213 9.08 -8.40 12.05
CA GLN A 213 10.31 -8.81 12.71
C GLN A 213 10.89 -7.67 13.55
N PHE A 214 11.07 -7.93 14.85
CA PHE A 214 11.67 -6.98 15.79
C PHE A 214 13.19 -7.14 15.85
N HIS A 215 13.91 -6.03 15.91
CA HIS A 215 15.36 -5.98 15.93
C HIS A 215 15.85 -5.31 17.21
N HIS A 216 16.92 -5.87 17.80
CA HIS A 216 17.63 -5.27 18.91
C HIS A 216 18.92 -4.66 18.36
N LEU A 217 19.01 -3.32 18.33
CA LEU A 217 20.19 -2.63 17.79
C LEU A 217 21.45 -2.86 18.63
N ALA A 218 21.30 -3.29 19.89
CA ALA A 218 22.43 -3.49 20.79
C ALA A 218 23.05 -4.91 20.73
N GLU A 219 22.32 -5.96 20.29
CA GLU A 219 22.87 -7.33 20.17
C GLU A 219 22.07 -8.19 19.19
N VAL A 220 22.75 -9.01 18.38
CA VAL A 220 22.14 -10.07 17.54
C VAL A 220 21.80 -11.25 18.43
N VAL A 221 20.70 -11.16 19.16
CA VAL A 221 20.12 -12.30 19.87
C VAL A 221 18.95 -12.81 19.04
N ASN A 222 18.88 -14.13 18.82
CA ASN A 222 17.69 -14.81 18.30
C ASN A 222 16.54 -14.63 19.31
N TYR A 223 15.88 -13.49 19.24
CA TYR A 223 14.82 -13.10 20.15
C TYR A 223 13.50 -13.67 19.62
N ILE A 224 12.85 -14.51 20.41
CA ILE A 224 11.43 -14.83 20.23
C ILE A 224 10.70 -13.49 20.37
N GLY A 225 10.08 -13.00 19.29
CA GLY A 225 9.50 -11.66 19.23
C GLY A 225 8.68 -11.32 20.48
N PRO A 226 8.76 -10.09 21.00
CA PRO A 226 8.02 -9.70 22.20
C PRO A 226 6.52 -9.89 21.98
N SER A 227 5.75 -10.16 23.04
CA SER A 227 4.29 -10.05 22.95
C SER A 227 3.92 -8.59 22.65
N PHE A 228 3.38 -8.32 21.45
CA PHE A 228 3.06 -6.96 21.01
C PHE A 228 1.56 -6.76 20.74
N GLY A 229 1.08 -5.53 20.88
CA GLY A 229 -0.27 -5.11 20.47
C GLY A 229 -0.29 -4.60 19.03
N ILE A 230 -1.39 -4.84 18.31
CA ILE A 230 -1.63 -4.29 16.97
C ILE A 230 -2.67 -3.18 17.06
N LEU A 231 -2.25 -1.97 16.72
CA LEU A 231 -3.14 -0.84 16.48
C LEU A 231 -3.47 -0.85 14.99
N SER A 232 -4.76 -0.93 14.64
CA SER A 232 -5.19 -1.14 13.25
C SER A 232 -5.81 0.12 12.65
N ASN A 233 -5.89 0.16 11.32
CA ASN A 233 -6.56 1.23 10.56
C ASN A 233 -5.88 2.60 10.74
N PHE A 234 -4.55 2.62 10.76
CA PHE A 234 -3.79 3.85 10.89
C PHE A 234 -3.78 4.67 9.59
N SER A 235 -4.16 5.95 9.70
CA SER A 235 -4.03 6.93 8.64
C SER A 235 -3.14 8.08 9.09
N CYS A 236 -2.19 8.45 8.24
CA CYS A 236 -1.44 9.68 8.40
C CYS A 236 -2.36 10.90 8.20
N LYS A 237 -1.98 12.04 8.78
CA LYS A 237 -2.67 13.33 8.58
C LYS A 237 -2.47 13.85 7.15
N ASN A 238 -1.24 13.70 6.64
CA ASN A 238 -0.88 13.91 5.24
C ASN A 238 -0.82 12.55 4.52
N ASP A 239 -0.34 12.53 3.29
CA ASP A 239 -0.05 11.28 2.58
C ASP A 239 1.07 10.46 3.25
N LYS A 240 1.28 9.24 2.76
CA LYS A 240 2.35 8.34 3.19
C LYS A 240 3.12 7.77 2.01
N PHE A 241 4.39 7.44 2.23
CA PHE A 241 5.25 6.80 1.23
C PHE A 241 5.83 5.49 1.75
N VAL A 242 6.06 4.54 0.84
CA VAL A 242 6.56 3.20 1.17
C VAL A 242 8.10 3.18 1.14
N LEU A 243 8.70 2.48 2.09
CA LEU A 243 10.13 2.18 2.08
C LEU A 243 10.40 0.86 1.36
N LEU A 244 11.30 0.84 0.38
CA LEU A 244 11.63 -0.32 -0.46
C LEU A 244 13.05 -0.85 -0.17
N PRO A 245 13.29 -1.53 0.97
CA PRO A 245 14.63 -1.94 1.40
C PRO A 245 15.31 -2.97 0.49
N LYS A 246 14.55 -3.67 -0.36
CA LYS A 246 15.09 -4.62 -1.36
C LYS A 246 15.63 -3.91 -2.60
N THR A 247 15.08 -2.75 -2.93
CA THR A 247 15.43 -1.97 -4.13
C THR A 247 16.48 -0.92 -3.77
N PHE A 248 16.36 -0.29 -2.61
CA PHE A 248 17.18 0.83 -2.21
C PHE A 248 17.82 0.62 -0.84
N ASP A 249 19.14 0.79 -0.76
CA ASP A 249 19.89 0.65 0.49
C ASP A 249 19.52 1.69 1.55
N GLU A 250 19.11 2.89 1.13
CA GLU A 250 18.70 3.97 2.04
C GLU A 250 17.34 3.72 2.69
N ASP A 251 16.54 2.82 2.11
CA ASP A 251 15.20 2.49 2.61
C ASP A 251 15.24 1.34 3.64
N LYS A 252 16.44 0.83 3.95
CA LYS A 252 16.64 -0.17 5.00
C LYS A 252 16.05 0.35 6.31
N ASN A 253 15.18 -0.45 6.90
CA ASN A 253 14.50 -0.09 8.13
C ASN A 253 14.47 -1.29 9.09
N TYR A 254 14.40 -0.97 10.37
CA TYR A 254 14.44 -1.95 11.46
C TYR A 254 13.42 -1.56 12.52
N LEU A 255 12.39 -2.38 12.70
CA LEU A 255 11.43 -2.20 13.78
C LEU A 255 12.11 -2.57 15.11
N GLN A 256 12.25 -1.61 16.01
CA GLN A 256 12.82 -1.85 17.33
C GLN A 256 11.82 -2.51 18.28
N VAL A 257 12.32 -3.22 19.29
CA VAL A 257 11.50 -3.87 20.34
C VAL A 257 10.51 -2.90 20.99
N GLY A 258 10.85 -1.61 21.13
CA GLY A 258 9.95 -0.59 21.69
C GLY A 258 8.80 -0.15 20.78
N GLY A 259 8.71 -0.64 19.54
CA GLY A 259 7.74 -0.17 18.54
C GLY A 259 8.15 1.10 17.81
N THR A 260 9.43 1.50 17.91
CA THR A 260 10.01 2.61 17.12
C THR A 260 10.59 2.04 15.83
N LEU A 261 10.38 2.71 14.70
CA LEU A 261 10.98 2.30 13.43
C LEU A 261 12.31 3.05 13.21
N TYR A 262 13.40 2.31 13.02
CA TYR A 262 14.72 2.87 12.77
C TYR A 262 15.12 2.80 11.29
N VAL A 263 15.46 3.94 10.69
CA VAL A 263 15.91 4.09 9.30
C VAL A 263 17.32 4.71 9.31
N PRO A 264 18.40 3.93 9.09
CA PRO A 264 19.77 4.39 9.27
C PRO A 264 20.18 5.52 8.32
N ALA A 265 19.59 5.60 7.13
CA ALA A 265 19.93 6.60 6.13
C ALA A 265 19.62 8.02 6.59
N TYR A 266 18.57 8.19 7.41
CA TYR A 266 18.14 9.49 7.90
C TYR A 266 18.92 9.90 9.13
N LYS A 267 20.16 10.39 8.92
CA LYS A 267 21.13 10.71 9.99
C LYS A 267 20.52 11.38 11.23
N GLN A 268 19.80 12.49 11.08
CA GLN A 268 19.24 13.25 12.20
C GLN A 268 17.83 12.80 12.64
N LEU A 269 17.06 12.18 11.74
CA LEU A 269 15.66 11.74 11.96
C LEU A 269 15.53 10.24 11.65
N SER A 270 16.40 9.44 12.27
CA SER A 270 16.46 8.01 12.00
C SER A 270 15.44 7.20 12.80
N ASN A 271 14.83 7.75 13.84
CA ASN A 271 13.86 7.05 14.68
C ASN A 271 12.48 7.66 14.52
N PHE A 272 11.52 6.85 14.10
CA PHE A 272 10.12 7.23 13.92
C PHE A 272 9.24 6.62 15.00
N SER A 273 8.46 7.46 15.68
CA SER A 273 7.49 7.01 16.68
C SER A 273 6.29 6.33 16.02
N ARG A 274 5.47 5.66 16.83
CA ARG A 274 4.30 4.90 16.36
C ARG A 274 3.30 5.76 15.60
N GLU A 275 3.30 7.07 15.77
CA GLU A 275 2.37 8.00 15.12
C GLU A 275 2.91 8.53 13.77
N GLN A 276 4.11 8.10 13.37
CA GLN A 276 4.80 8.58 12.16
C GLN A 276 4.96 7.48 11.09
N TYR A 277 4.58 6.25 11.40
CA TYR A 277 4.65 5.14 10.46
C TYR A 277 3.53 4.12 10.69
N CYS A 278 3.26 3.32 9.67
CA CYS A 278 2.52 2.06 9.81
C CYS A 278 3.17 0.96 8.99
N LEU A 279 2.98 -0.29 9.40
CA LEU A 279 3.44 -1.46 8.65
C LEU A 279 2.25 -2.12 7.97
N GLU A 280 2.49 -2.73 6.81
CA GLU A 280 1.47 -3.50 6.12
C GLU A 280 2.06 -4.64 5.31
N ARG A 281 1.33 -5.75 5.20
CA ARG A 281 1.63 -6.78 4.21
C ARG A 281 1.19 -6.27 2.85
N VAL A 282 2.14 -6.16 1.93
CA VAL A 282 1.90 -5.74 0.55
C VAL A 282 2.11 -6.95 -0.36
N LEU A 283 1.14 -7.19 -1.25
CA LEU A 283 1.22 -8.17 -2.31
C LEU A 283 0.92 -7.50 -3.66
N VAL A 284 1.98 -7.25 -4.44
CA VAL A 284 1.89 -6.75 -5.82
C VAL A 284 2.75 -7.64 -6.71
N PRO A 285 2.15 -8.64 -7.38
CA PRO A 285 2.87 -9.63 -8.18
C PRO A 285 3.73 -9.02 -9.29
N ASP A 286 3.20 -8.00 -9.98
CA ASP A 286 3.84 -7.39 -11.14
C ASP A 286 5.18 -6.71 -10.80
N ASN A 287 5.28 -6.16 -9.59
CA ASN A 287 6.48 -5.47 -9.11
C ASN A 287 7.35 -6.34 -8.19
N GLY A 288 7.01 -7.63 -8.04
CA GLY A 288 7.72 -8.55 -7.13
C GLY A 288 7.66 -8.16 -5.65
N MET A 289 6.70 -7.32 -5.26
CA MET A 289 6.53 -6.90 -3.88
C MET A 289 5.69 -7.93 -3.13
N ASP A 290 6.38 -8.75 -2.32
CA ASP A 290 5.74 -9.64 -1.37
C ASP A 290 6.49 -9.56 -0.03
N GLY A 291 5.79 -9.10 1.01
CA GLY A 291 6.36 -8.91 2.34
C GLY A 291 5.68 -7.84 3.18
N ILE A 292 6.16 -7.66 4.41
CA ILE A 292 5.75 -6.54 5.26
C ILE A 292 6.64 -5.34 4.92
N TYR A 293 6.00 -4.23 4.58
CA TYR A 293 6.67 -2.97 4.27
C TYR A 293 6.28 -1.90 5.27
N ALA A 294 7.18 -0.94 5.47
CA ALA A 294 6.92 0.23 6.29
C ALA A 294 6.48 1.41 5.41
N PHE A 295 5.45 2.09 5.85
CA PHE A 295 4.96 3.34 5.28
C PHE A 295 5.24 4.47 6.26
N LEU A 296 5.98 5.48 5.82
CA LEU A 296 6.25 6.68 6.61
C LEU A 296 5.24 7.77 6.26
N CYS A 297 4.76 8.50 7.26
CA CYS A 297 3.96 9.69 7.04
C CYS A 297 4.83 10.83 6.52
N PHE A 298 4.30 11.64 5.60
CA PHE A 298 4.94 12.92 5.31
C PHE A 298 4.91 13.81 6.57
N PRO A 299 6.04 14.45 6.95
CA PRO A 299 6.06 15.38 8.05
C PRO A 299 5.02 16.49 7.81
N GLU A 300 4.50 17.07 8.89
CA GLU A 300 3.70 18.30 8.76
C GLU A 300 4.59 19.36 8.12
N ASP A 301 4.06 20.07 7.12
CA ASP A 301 4.77 21.17 6.48
C ASP A 301 5.18 22.17 7.55
N GLU A 302 6.44 22.17 7.99
CA GLU A 302 6.97 23.29 8.75
C GLU A 302 7.01 24.50 7.80
N PRO A 303 6.27 25.59 8.09
CA PRO A 303 5.91 26.54 7.04
C PRO A 303 7.00 27.55 6.64
N GLU A 304 8.21 27.56 7.19
CA GLU A 304 9.00 28.81 7.16
C GLU A 304 10.30 28.82 6.33
N GLU A 305 11.03 27.71 6.14
CA GLU A 305 12.30 27.79 5.39
C GLU A 305 12.20 27.39 3.92
N LEU A 306 11.44 26.34 3.61
CA LEU A 306 11.27 25.89 2.21
C LEU A 306 10.46 26.92 1.41
N SER A 307 9.47 27.56 2.02
CA SER A 307 8.54 28.49 1.37
C SER A 307 9.20 29.79 0.89
N LEU A 308 10.16 30.33 1.65
CA LEU A 308 10.80 31.60 1.32
C LEU A 308 11.74 31.48 0.12
N GLN A 309 12.50 30.39 0.01
CA GLN A 309 13.37 30.16 -1.14
C GLN A 309 12.57 29.98 -2.44
N PHE A 310 11.49 29.20 -2.42
CA PHE A 310 10.60 29.03 -3.57
C PHE A 310 9.92 30.34 -3.96
N LEU A 311 9.51 31.15 -2.98
CA LEU A 311 8.88 32.44 -3.23
C LEU A 311 9.86 33.45 -3.84
N LEU A 312 11.08 33.56 -3.31
CA LEU A 312 12.13 34.42 -3.87
C LEU A 312 12.52 34.00 -5.28
N LEU A 313 12.65 32.69 -5.53
CA LEU A 313 12.97 32.15 -6.85
C LEU A 313 11.85 32.46 -7.85
N SER A 314 10.59 32.24 -7.46
CA SER A 314 9.41 32.53 -8.28
C SER A 314 9.33 34.02 -8.65
N LEU A 315 9.52 34.91 -7.67
CA LEU A 315 9.54 36.36 -7.91
C LEU A 315 10.69 36.75 -8.85
N GLY A 316 11.88 36.19 -8.66
CA GLY A 316 13.03 36.42 -9.53
C GLY A 316 12.77 36.02 -10.98
N LEU A 317 12.14 34.86 -11.20
CA LEU A 317 11.77 34.38 -12.54
C LEU A 317 10.73 35.26 -13.21
N ILE A 318 9.71 35.72 -12.48
CA ILE A 318 8.67 36.62 -13.01
C ILE A 318 9.27 37.96 -13.43
N ILE A 319 10.07 38.57 -12.55
CA ILE A 319 10.74 39.85 -12.84
C ILE A 319 11.64 39.70 -14.07
N SER A 320 12.44 38.63 -14.13
CA SER A 320 13.32 38.35 -15.27
C SER A 320 12.52 38.17 -16.58
N SER A 321 11.38 37.47 -16.53
CA SER A 321 10.50 37.27 -17.68
C SER A 321 9.96 38.59 -18.24
N ILE A 322 9.61 39.55 -17.37
CA ILE A 322 9.16 40.89 -17.79
C ILE A 322 10.29 41.63 -18.53
N PHE A 323 11.51 41.61 -18.01
CA PHE A 323 12.66 42.25 -18.66
C PHE A 323 13.02 41.59 -19.99
N LEU A 324 12.93 40.26 -20.10
CA LEU A 324 13.14 39.53 -21.36
C LEU A 324 12.07 39.88 -22.39
N LEU A 325 10.80 39.98 -21.98
CA LEU A 325 9.72 40.41 -22.87
C LEU A 325 9.94 41.83 -23.39
N LEU A 326 10.32 42.77 -22.52
CA LEU A 326 10.65 44.14 -22.92
C LEU A 326 11.83 44.15 -23.92
N THR A 327 12.87 43.36 -23.65
CA THR A 327 14.02 43.23 -24.57
C THR A 327 13.57 42.70 -25.93
N PHE A 328 12.74 41.67 -25.97
CA PHE A 328 12.18 41.13 -27.21
C PHE A 328 11.39 42.20 -27.98
N LEU A 329 10.51 42.95 -27.31
CA LEU A 329 9.69 43.99 -27.92
C LEU A 329 10.53 45.14 -28.48
N VAL A 330 11.57 45.59 -27.78
CA VAL A 330 12.48 46.65 -28.26
C VAL A 330 13.15 46.22 -29.57
N TYR A 331 13.69 45.01 -29.63
CA TYR A 331 14.33 44.49 -30.85
C TYR A 331 13.32 44.20 -31.99
N ALA A 332 12.08 43.85 -31.66
CA ALA A 332 11.01 43.65 -32.63
C ALA A 332 10.52 44.97 -33.24
N CYS A 333 10.33 46.01 -32.43
CA CYS A 333 9.76 47.29 -32.88
C CYS A 333 10.75 48.20 -33.60
N LEU A 334 12.06 48.05 -33.36
CA LEU A 334 13.11 48.85 -34.00
C LEU A 334 13.66 48.13 -35.24
N PRO A 335 13.17 48.43 -36.46
CA PRO A 335 13.63 47.78 -37.69
C PRO A 335 15.12 48.01 -37.97
N SER A 336 15.71 49.07 -37.42
CA SER A 336 17.15 49.37 -37.49
C SER A 336 18.02 48.32 -36.78
N LEU A 337 17.46 47.60 -35.79
CA LEU A 337 18.16 46.57 -35.00
C LEU A 337 17.92 45.15 -35.55
N GLN A 338 17.01 44.95 -36.51
CA GLN A 338 16.65 43.65 -37.09
C GLN A 338 17.68 43.08 -38.10
N ASN A 339 18.96 43.32 -37.84
CA ASN A 339 20.07 42.70 -38.56
C ASN A 339 20.22 41.22 -38.13
N LEU A 340 21.13 40.47 -38.77
CA LEU A 340 21.37 39.06 -38.44
C LEU A 340 21.57 38.84 -36.92
N HIS A 341 22.40 39.68 -36.30
CA HIS A 341 22.68 39.66 -34.86
C HIS A 341 21.44 39.94 -34.00
N GLY A 342 20.61 40.91 -34.39
CA GLY A 342 19.36 41.20 -33.69
C GLY A 342 18.37 40.03 -33.76
N LYS A 343 18.29 39.36 -34.91
CA LYS A 343 17.41 38.18 -35.07
C LYS A 343 17.85 36.99 -34.23
N THR A 344 19.16 36.70 -34.17
CA THR A 344 19.68 35.63 -33.31
C THR A 344 19.44 35.93 -31.83
N LEU A 345 19.60 37.19 -31.42
CA LEU A 345 19.32 37.63 -30.05
C LEU A 345 17.82 37.53 -29.72
N MET A 346 16.94 37.93 -30.63
CA MET A 346 15.48 37.79 -30.44
C MET A 346 15.08 36.33 -30.21
N CYS A 347 15.65 35.38 -30.97
CA CYS A 347 15.37 33.95 -30.76
C CYS A 347 15.90 33.44 -29.42
N HIS A 348 17.11 33.85 -29.01
CA HIS A 348 17.66 33.52 -27.69
C HIS A 348 16.75 34.02 -26.56
N VAL A 349 16.41 35.31 -26.58
CA VAL A 349 15.54 35.95 -25.57
C VAL A 349 14.16 35.30 -25.54
N ALA A 350 13.58 34.98 -26.71
CA ALA A 350 12.29 34.30 -26.78
C ALA A 350 12.34 32.89 -26.17
N SER A 351 13.41 32.11 -26.44
CA SER A 351 13.57 30.78 -25.84
C SER A 351 13.75 30.84 -24.32
N LEU A 352 14.53 31.82 -23.82
CA LEU A 352 14.74 32.00 -22.38
C LEU A 352 13.47 32.49 -21.68
N PHE A 353 12.70 33.39 -22.31
CA PHE A 353 11.39 33.82 -21.81
C PHE A 353 10.43 32.63 -21.68
N ALA A 354 10.32 31.79 -22.73
CA ALA A 354 9.48 30.60 -22.69
C ALA A 354 9.91 29.62 -21.58
N ALA A 355 11.22 29.43 -21.37
CA ALA A 355 11.75 28.60 -20.30
C ALA A 355 11.33 29.11 -18.91
N TYR A 356 11.47 30.42 -18.66
CA TYR A 356 11.13 31.02 -17.36
C TYR A 356 9.62 31.04 -17.10
N VAL A 357 8.79 31.23 -18.14
CA VAL A 357 7.35 31.08 -18.02
C VAL A 357 7.00 29.65 -17.63
N CYS A 358 7.56 28.64 -18.30
CA CYS A 358 7.28 27.23 -18.00
C CYS A 358 7.77 26.85 -16.58
N LEU A 359 8.94 27.32 -16.15
CA LEU A 359 9.41 27.14 -14.77
C LEU A 359 8.49 27.81 -13.75
N SER A 360 8.03 29.03 -14.02
CA SER A 360 7.09 29.72 -13.12
C SER A 360 5.75 28.98 -13.02
N MET A 361 5.27 28.38 -14.11
CA MET A 361 4.08 27.52 -14.10
C MET A 361 4.29 26.25 -13.28
N GLY A 362 5.48 25.66 -13.34
CA GLY A 362 5.85 24.51 -12.51
C GLY A 362 5.92 24.86 -11.02
N GLN A 363 6.42 26.04 -10.67
CA GLN A 363 6.57 26.48 -9.26
C GLN A 363 5.26 26.98 -8.65
N LEU A 364 4.40 27.64 -9.43
CA LEU A 364 3.10 28.16 -8.97
C LEU A 364 1.95 27.17 -9.16
N GLY A 365 2.20 26.09 -9.90
CA GLY A 365 1.25 25.01 -10.17
C GLY A 365 0.93 24.22 -8.92
N THR A 366 -0.13 24.60 -8.22
CA THR A 366 -0.62 23.91 -7.02
C THR A 366 -1.25 22.56 -7.38
N TYR A 367 -0.57 21.45 -7.05
CA TYR A 367 -1.05 20.06 -6.82
C TYR A 367 -2.12 19.43 -7.75
N ASN A 368 -2.58 20.09 -8.80
CA ASN A 368 -3.77 19.73 -9.60
C ASN A 368 -3.48 19.54 -11.09
N PHE A 369 -2.21 19.47 -11.50
CA PHE A 369 -1.91 19.11 -12.87
C PHE A 369 -1.98 17.59 -13.03
N SER A 370 -2.73 17.14 -14.04
CA SER A 370 -2.66 15.74 -14.48
C SER A 370 -1.21 15.40 -14.86
N ILE A 371 -0.81 14.14 -14.65
CA ILE A 371 0.54 13.64 -14.96
C ILE A 371 1.01 14.04 -16.37
N GLY A 372 0.13 13.95 -17.38
CA GLY A 372 0.46 14.32 -18.75
C GLY A 372 0.78 15.82 -18.92
N VAL A 373 0.11 16.71 -18.19
CA VAL A 373 0.39 18.16 -18.23
C VAL A 373 1.71 18.47 -17.53
N CYS A 374 2.00 17.81 -16.40
CA CYS A 374 3.27 17.96 -15.70
C CYS A 374 4.45 17.52 -16.58
N ALA A 375 4.35 16.34 -17.19
CA ALA A 375 5.35 15.83 -18.14
C ALA A 375 5.55 16.79 -19.32
N THR A 376 4.45 17.30 -19.89
CA THR A 376 4.51 18.27 -21.00
C THR A 376 5.25 19.55 -20.61
N ILE A 377 5.01 20.08 -19.40
CA ILE A 377 5.74 21.24 -18.89
C ILE A 377 7.23 20.92 -18.74
N GLY A 378 7.58 19.75 -18.20
CA GLY A 378 8.98 19.29 -18.09
C GLY A 378 9.70 19.23 -19.45
N TYR A 379 9.07 18.64 -20.46
CA TYR A 379 9.62 18.59 -21.82
C TYR A 379 9.75 19.98 -22.47
N CYS A 380 8.78 20.88 -22.23
CA CYS A 380 8.87 22.27 -22.67
C CYS A 380 10.05 23.00 -22.03
N ILE A 381 10.29 22.82 -20.72
CA ILE A 381 11.44 23.38 -20.00
C ILE A 381 12.74 22.87 -20.62
N LEU A 382 12.88 21.56 -20.80
CA LEU A 382 14.06 20.94 -21.41
C LEU A 382 14.35 21.53 -22.80
N PHE A 383 13.34 21.57 -23.67
CA PHE A 383 13.48 22.09 -25.02
C PHE A 383 13.89 23.57 -25.04
N THR A 384 13.23 24.40 -24.25
CA THR A 384 13.45 25.85 -24.25
C THR A 384 14.81 26.24 -23.67
N PHE A 385 15.31 25.57 -22.62
CA PHE A 385 16.67 25.77 -22.13
C PHE A 385 17.74 25.33 -23.13
N LEU A 386 17.60 24.14 -23.71
CA LEU A 386 18.54 23.66 -24.73
C LEU A 386 18.55 24.59 -25.95
N ALA A 387 17.39 25.11 -26.36
CA ALA A 387 17.30 26.10 -27.42
C ALA A 387 18.01 27.40 -27.04
N SER A 388 17.84 27.88 -25.81
CA SER A 388 18.53 29.07 -25.32
C SER A 388 20.05 28.92 -25.36
N PHE A 389 20.59 27.78 -24.89
CA PHE A 389 22.03 27.48 -24.97
C PHE A 389 22.52 27.34 -26.41
N SER A 390 21.72 26.73 -27.29
CA SER A 390 22.07 26.58 -28.70
C SER A 390 22.12 27.92 -29.43
N TRP A 391 21.17 28.82 -29.14
CA TRP A 391 21.19 30.20 -29.65
C TRP A 391 22.34 31.01 -29.06
N LEU A 392 22.70 30.82 -27.79
CA LEU A 392 23.89 31.44 -27.18
C LEU A 392 25.16 31.01 -27.91
N ASN A 393 25.31 29.71 -28.21
CA ASN A 393 26.42 29.18 -29.00
C ASN A 393 26.48 29.80 -30.39
N VAL A 394 25.33 29.93 -31.08
CA VAL A 394 25.25 30.62 -32.37
C VAL A 394 25.68 32.08 -32.27
N MET A 395 25.27 32.80 -31.22
CA MET A 395 25.68 34.19 -31.01
C MET A 395 27.19 34.31 -30.78
N CYS A 396 27.76 33.47 -29.92
CA CYS A 396 29.21 33.42 -29.69
C CYS A 396 29.98 33.13 -30.99
N PHE A 397 29.51 32.16 -31.78
CA PHE A 397 30.08 31.85 -33.08
C PHE A 397 29.95 33.01 -34.07
N ASP A 398 28.80 33.69 -34.12
CA ASP A 398 28.57 34.82 -35.02
C ASP A 398 29.49 36.01 -34.67
N ILE A 399 29.71 36.28 -33.38
CA ILE A 399 30.66 37.31 -32.90
C ILE A 399 32.09 36.93 -33.27
N TRP A 400 32.51 35.69 -32.97
CA TRP A 400 33.84 35.20 -33.34
C TRP A 400 34.08 35.26 -34.83
N TRP A 401 33.10 34.87 -35.65
CA TRP A 401 33.19 34.95 -37.11
C TRP A 401 33.17 36.40 -37.64
N THR A 402 32.49 37.30 -36.93
CA THR A 402 32.34 38.72 -37.26
C THR A 402 33.62 39.51 -37.00
N PHE A 403 34.32 39.24 -35.89
CA PHE A 403 35.52 39.95 -35.47
C PHE A 403 36.83 39.18 -35.71
N GLY A 404 36.79 37.86 -35.82
CA GLY A 404 37.91 37.05 -36.28
C GLY A 404 38.22 37.37 -37.75
N ALA A 405 39.51 37.37 -38.12
CA ALA A 405 40.13 37.87 -39.36
C ALA A 405 39.49 37.48 -40.73
N VAL A 406 38.41 36.70 -40.76
CA VAL A 406 37.78 36.12 -41.95
C VAL A 406 36.92 37.14 -42.75
N ARG A 407 36.65 38.33 -42.22
CA ARG A 407 35.95 39.39 -42.97
C ARG A 407 36.78 40.03 -44.09
N SER A 408 38.11 39.93 -44.04
CA SER A 408 39.00 40.56 -45.03
C SER A 408 38.91 39.96 -46.44
N LEU A 409 38.47 38.69 -46.60
CA LEU A 409 38.66 37.95 -47.86
C LEU A 409 37.40 37.73 -48.72
N ARG A 410 36.20 38.15 -48.29
CA ARG A 410 34.95 37.66 -48.90
C ARG A 410 33.88 38.72 -49.23
N GLN A 411 34.30 39.96 -49.51
CA GLN A 411 33.47 40.96 -50.18
C GLN A 411 33.44 40.68 -51.69
N SER A 412 32.76 39.60 -52.10
CA SER A 412 32.48 39.30 -53.51
C SER A 412 31.01 39.58 -53.80
N SER A 413 30.80 40.48 -54.75
CA SER A 413 29.55 40.90 -55.41
C SER A 413 28.36 39.94 -55.29
N GLY A 414 27.41 40.25 -54.42
CA GLY A 414 26.13 39.56 -54.25
C GLY A 414 25.24 40.29 -53.24
N SER A 415 23.91 40.21 -53.39
CA SER A 415 22.96 40.91 -52.52
C SER A 415 23.15 40.53 -51.04
N ARG A 416 23.69 41.47 -50.25
CA ARG A 416 24.02 41.32 -48.81
C ARG A 416 22.86 40.71 -48.01
N LYS A 417 21.62 41.11 -48.32
CA LYS A 417 20.38 40.64 -47.68
C LYS A 417 20.13 39.14 -47.88
N GLN A 418 20.46 38.59 -49.06
CA GLN A 418 20.28 37.17 -49.36
C GLN A 418 21.30 36.29 -48.63
N ARG A 419 22.55 36.76 -48.50
CA ARG A 419 23.60 36.06 -47.74
C ARG A 419 23.28 36.01 -46.24
N GLU A 420 22.78 37.11 -45.68
CA GLU A 420 22.33 37.17 -44.28
C GLU A 420 21.15 36.23 -44.02
N ARG A 421 20.15 36.19 -44.92
CA ARG A 421 19.01 35.27 -44.81
C ARG A 421 19.43 33.80 -44.86
N ARG A 422 20.35 33.43 -45.76
CA ARG A 422 20.87 32.05 -45.85
C ARG A 422 21.65 31.66 -44.60
N ARG A 423 22.44 32.57 -44.03
CA ARG A 423 23.14 32.34 -42.75
C ARG A 423 22.18 32.13 -41.59
N PHE A 424 21.17 32.99 -41.47
CA PHE A 424 20.14 32.85 -40.45
C PHE A 424 19.43 31.49 -40.54
N LEU A 425 19.14 31.01 -41.76
CA LEU A 425 18.52 29.70 -41.96
C LEU A 425 19.41 28.56 -41.42
N PHE A 426 20.71 28.56 -41.71
CA PHE A 426 21.63 27.55 -41.17
C PHE A 426 21.75 27.62 -39.65
N TYR A 427 21.85 28.83 -39.09
CA TYR A 427 21.85 29.04 -37.64
C TYR A 427 20.57 28.52 -37.00
N SER A 428 19.42 28.78 -37.62
CA SER A 428 18.13 28.34 -37.11
C SER A 428 17.95 26.83 -37.17
N MET A 429 18.41 26.17 -38.25
CA MET A 429 18.38 24.71 -38.35
C MET A 429 19.22 24.05 -37.24
N TYR A 430 20.39 24.61 -36.94
CA TYR A 430 21.21 24.13 -35.82
C TYR A 430 20.57 24.40 -34.46
N ALA A 431 20.19 25.66 -34.21
CA ALA A 431 19.77 26.12 -32.89
C ALA A 431 18.41 25.56 -32.46
N TRP A 432 17.53 25.20 -33.38
CA TRP A 432 16.29 24.47 -33.08
C TRP A 432 16.44 22.96 -33.23
N GLY A 433 17.21 22.49 -34.22
CA GLY A 433 17.34 21.07 -34.51
C GLY A 433 18.02 20.29 -33.39
N VAL A 434 19.09 20.83 -32.79
CA VAL A 434 19.80 20.16 -31.69
C VAL A 434 18.90 19.99 -30.45
N PRO A 435 18.23 21.04 -29.93
CA PRO A 435 17.26 20.89 -28.85
C PRO A 435 16.13 19.91 -29.17
N SER A 436 15.52 20.01 -30.36
CA SER A 436 14.43 19.12 -30.76
C SER A 436 14.86 17.65 -30.80
N ALA A 437 16.06 17.36 -31.31
CA ALA A 437 16.60 16.00 -31.34
C ALA A 437 16.84 15.47 -29.92
N LEU A 438 17.46 16.26 -29.04
CA LEU A 438 17.70 15.86 -27.65
C LEU A 438 16.40 15.64 -26.90
N THR A 439 15.40 16.52 -27.05
CA THR A 439 14.10 16.34 -26.40
C THR A 439 13.34 15.14 -26.95
N ALA A 440 13.42 14.87 -28.25
CA ALA A 440 12.80 13.69 -28.85
C ALA A 440 13.44 12.40 -28.31
N ILE A 441 14.77 12.37 -28.16
CA ILE A 441 15.48 11.25 -27.53
C ILE A 441 14.98 11.06 -26.10
N SER A 442 14.87 12.13 -25.31
CA SER A 442 14.34 12.06 -23.94
C SER A 442 12.92 11.49 -23.88
N ILE A 443 12.01 11.95 -24.75
CA ILE A 443 10.63 11.45 -24.82
C ILE A 443 10.61 9.96 -25.21
N VAL A 444 11.42 9.57 -26.21
CA VAL A 444 11.47 8.17 -26.66
C VAL A 444 12.02 7.25 -25.57
N MET A 445 13.03 7.70 -24.81
CA MET A 445 13.57 6.94 -23.68
C MET A 445 12.56 6.76 -22.54
N ASP A 446 11.69 7.74 -22.33
CA ASP A 446 10.65 7.71 -21.29
C ASP A 446 9.48 6.78 -21.68
N VAL A 447 9.12 6.71 -22.97
CA VAL A 447 8.00 5.88 -23.47
C VAL A 447 8.39 4.42 -23.72
N LEU A 448 9.66 4.14 -24.04
CA LEU A 448 10.13 2.78 -24.28
C LEU A 448 10.54 2.11 -22.96
N ASP A 449 9.55 1.60 -22.23
CA ASP A 449 9.73 0.92 -20.93
C ASP A 449 10.67 -0.29 -20.97
N ASP A 450 10.84 -0.90 -22.15
CA ASP A 450 11.52 -2.19 -22.34
C ASP A 450 13.03 -2.11 -22.67
N VAL A 451 13.60 -0.91 -22.89
CA VAL A 451 14.94 -0.79 -23.50
C VAL A 451 15.99 -0.15 -22.58
N SER A 452 15.59 0.61 -21.54
CA SER A 452 16.54 1.37 -20.71
C SER A 452 16.60 0.82 -19.27
N PRO A 453 17.80 0.60 -18.70
CA PRO A 453 17.92 0.30 -17.27
C PRO A 453 17.32 1.44 -16.43
N PRO A 454 16.73 1.14 -15.26
CA PRO A 454 16.02 2.11 -14.43
C PRO A 454 16.87 3.33 -14.05
N ASP A 455 18.20 3.20 -14.00
CA ASP A 455 19.15 4.28 -13.67
C ASP A 455 19.26 5.40 -14.73
N LEU A 456 18.72 5.20 -15.94
CA LEU A 456 18.83 6.17 -17.04
C LEU A 456 17.48 6.82 -17.42
N LYS A 457 16.40 6.54 -16.67
CA LYS A 457 15.08 7.10 -16.95
C LYS A 457 14.98 8.54 -16.41
N PRO A 458 14.58 9.53 -17.24
CA PRO A 458 14.40 10.91 -16.78
C PRO A 458 13.19 11.12 -15.86
N ALA A 459 12.23 10.18 -15.84
CA ALA A 459 11.02 10.19 -14.98
C ALA A 459 10.30 11.55 -14.98
N MET A 460 10.12 12.13 -16.17
CA MET A 460 9.61 13.51 -16.31
C MET A 460 8.11 13.56 -16.02
N GLY A 461 7.74 14.15 -14.88
CA GLY A 461 6.34 14.39 -14.51
C GLY A 461 5.76 13.41 -13.49
N GLU A 462 6.54 12.42 -13.06
CA GLU A 462 6.24 11.69 -11.82
C GLU A 462 6.49 12.64 -10.65
N GLY A 463 5.45 12.91 -9.86
CA GLY A 463 5.53 13.81 -8.71
C GLY A 463 6.56 13.34 -7.66
N PRO A 464 6.68 14.05 -6.53
CA PRO A 464 7.70 13.81 -5.50
C PRO A 464 7.65 12.43 -4.81
N LEU A 465 6.85 11.48 -5.29
CA LEU A 465 6.85 10.10 -4.82
C LEU A 465 8.00 9.24 -5.36
N LEU A 466 8.70 9.69 -6.42
CA LEU A 466 9.96 9.07 -6.88
C LEU A 466 11.16 10.02 -6.88
N VAL A 467 10.93 11.33 -6.76
CA VAL A 467 11.98 12.36 -6.91
C VAL A 467 12.46 12.94 -5.57
N LEU A 468 11.92 12.51 -4.43
CA LEU A 468 12.56 12.75 -3.13
C LEU A 468 13.46 11.57 -2.75
N LYS A 469 14.56 11.48 -3.49
CA LYS A 469 15.85 11.00 -2.99
C LYS A 469 16.93 12.03 -3.28
#